data_AF-A0A7X8IXA3-F1
#
_entry.id   AF-A0A7X8IXA3-F1
#
_cell.length_a   1.000
_cell.length_b   1.000
_cell.length_c   1.000
_cell.angle_alpha   90.00
_cell.angle_beta   90.00
_cell.angle_gamma   90.00
#
_symmetry.space_group_name_H-M   'P 1'
#
loop_
_entity.id
_entity.type
_entity.pdbx_description
1 polymer ?
#
loop_
_entity_poly.entity_id
_entity_poly.type
_entity_poly.pdbx_seq_one_letter_code
_entity_poly.pdbx_strand_id
1 'polypeptide(L)'
;MGILSHHERIDGSGYPYGLKGEQIHLFGRILAVCDVYQSLKKWTPQQAIQYLSEKKGIEFDADIAEIFLKNIIVYPEGHYVKLNNGKTAIVVKNNPDDCLRPVIQILNPDDSLGEEVNLLDIEYKNVEIADKGHNFEYIVSACLCGEKTRYDGKVFVNDKIKGLVDQGKAIMVCPELAGGLKVPRLPCEINNGRVVNITADDKTENFVDGAFKTLETAKKYEIKKAVLKEKSPSCGSKYIYDGTFTKSLIQGQGITTRLLRLNNIEVISDEDF
;
A
#
# COMPACT_ATOMS: atom_id res chain seq x y z
N MET A 1 2.02 -21.50 29.64
CA MET A 1 2.21 -22.71 28.80
C MET A 1 2.16 -22.42 27.31
N GLY A 2 1.12 -21.78 26.75
CA GLY A 2 1.04 -21.53 25.30
C GLY A 2 2.25 -20.81 24.67
N ILE A 3 2.78 -19.77 25.32
CA ILE A 3 3.96 -19.03 24.84
C ILE A 3 5.22 -19.91 24.81
N LEU A 4 5.39 -20.85 25.74
CA LEU A 4 6.60 -21.69 25.76
C LEU A 4 6.59 -22.78 24.67
N SER A 5 5.41 -23.20 24.23
CA SER A 5 5.25 -24.36 23.35
C SER A 5 4.75 -24.02 21.94
N HIS A 6 4.70 -22.74 21.54
CA HIS A 6 4.18 -22.34 20.22
C HIS A 6 5.12 -22.67 19.04
N HIS A 7 6.39 -22.98 19.34
CA HIS A 7 7.34 -23.52 18.37
C HIS A 7 7.39 -25.05 18.36
N GLU A 8 6.62 -25.73 19.22
CA GLU A 8 6.44 -27.17 19.15
C GLU A 8 5.57 -27.53 17.91
N ARG A 9 5.71 -28.76 17.43
CA ARG A 9 4.98 -29.30 16.26
C ARG A 9 4.40 -30.65 16.62
N ILE A 10 3.22 -31.00 16.09
CA ILE A 10 2.51 -32.19 16.58
C ILE A 10 3.24 -33.51 16.27
N ASP A 11 4.11 -33.53 15.24
CA ASP A 11 5.02 -34.64 14.91
C ASP A 11 6.26 -34.73 15.85
N GLY A 12 6.50 -33.70 16.65
CA GLY A 12 7.64 -33.55 17.55
C GLY A 12 8.91 -33.01 16.90
N SER A 13 8.80 -32.45 15.69
CA SER A 13 9.91 -31.76 15.01
C SER A 13 10.20 -30.36 15.58
N GLY A 14 9.28 -29.84 16.40
CA GLY A 14 9.38 -28.54 17.07
C GLY A 14 10.29 -28.53 18.30
N TYR A 15 10.43 -27.34 18.88
CA TYR A 15 11.36 -27.06 19.98
C TYR A 15 10.66 -26.18 21.06
N PRO A 16 11.20 -26.12 22.30
CA PRO A 16 12.48 -26.65 22.77
C PRO A 16 12.44 -28.08 23.34
N TYR A 17 11.26 -28.66 23.56
CA TYR A 17 11.12 -29.93 24.27
C TYR A 17 10.79 -31.12 23.36
N GLY A 18 10.41 -30.89 22.10
CA GLY A 18 10.05 -31.95 21.16
C GLY A 18 8.73 -32.63 21.52
N LEU A 19 7.77 -31.84 22.02
CA LEU A 19 6.45 -32.34 22.43
C LEU A 19 5.65 -32.81 21.22
N LYS A 20 4.82 -33.85 21.38
CA LYS A 20 4.00 -34.44 20.31
C LYS A 20 2.51 -34.38 20.62
N GLY A 21 1.71 -34.14 19.58
CA GLY A 21 0.24 -34.14 19.66
C GLY A 21 -0.30 -33.37 20.87
N GLU A 22 -1.06 -34.04 21.72
CA GLU A 22 -1.72 -33.45 22.90
C GLU A 22 -0.78 -33.12 24.06
N GLN A 23 0.50 -33.51 24.00
CA GLN A 23 1.50 -33.00 24.95
C GLN A 23 1.70 -31.49 24.80
N ILE A 24 1.40 -30.95 23.60
CA ILE A 24 1.39 -29.53 23.33
C ILE A 24 0.05 -28.96 23.81
N HIS A 25 0.13 -28.02 24.76
CA HIS A 25 -1.04 -27.31 25.26
C HIS A 25 -1.85 -26.70 24.09
N LEU A 26 -3.19 -26.70 24.19
CA LEU A 26 -4.09 -26.18 23.14
C LEU A 26 -3.65 -24.80 22.61
N PHE A 27 -3.42 -23.83 23.50
CA PHE A 27 -2.90 -22.51 23.11
C PHE A 27 -1.56 -22.55 22.36
N GLY A 28 -0.68 -23.50 22.66
CA GLY A 28 0.56 -23.69 21.90
C GLY A 28 0.28 -24.15 20.48
N ARG A 29 -0.64 -25.12 20.30
CA ARG A 29 -1.06 -25.58 18.96
C ARG A 29 -1.75 -24.48 18.15
N ILE A 30 -2.57 -23.64 18.78
CA ILE A 30 -3.18 -22.45 18.12
C ILE A 30 -2.09 -21.46 17.69
N LEU A 31 -1.21 -21.07 18.62
CA LEU A 31 -0.15 -20.10 18.34
C LEU A 31 0.84 -20.61 17.28
N ALA A 32 1.09 -21.91 17.20
CA ALA A 32 1.97 -22.50 16.20
C ALA A 32 1.52 -22.20 14.77
N VAL A 33 0.22 -22.30 14.48
CA VAL A 33 -0.33 -21.99 13.15
C VAL A 33 -0.20 -20.49 12.86
N CYS A 34 -0.60 -19.63 13.81
CA CYS A 34 -0.52 -18.18 13.67
C CYS A 34 0.91 -17.67 13.47
N ASP A 35 1.87 -18.19 14.25
CA ASP A 35 3.28 -17.82 14.20
C ASP A 35 3.91 -18.19 12.85
N VAL A 36 3.64 -19.41 12.36
CA VAL A 36 4.14 -19.83 11.05
C VAL A 36 3.55 -18.98 9.95
N TYR A 37 2.22 -18.78 9.91
CA TYR A 37 1.61 -17.91 8.92
C TYR A 37 2.25 -16.51 8.92
N GLN A 38 2.44 -15.93 10.10
CA GLN A 38 3.09 -14.64 10.25
C GLN A 38 4.57 -14.65 9.82
N SER A 39 5.28 -15.76 9.94
CA SER A 39 6.67 -15.88 9.50
C SER A 39 6.81 -15.93 7.97
N LEU A 40 5.77 -16.40 7.26
CA LEU A 40 5.73 -16.56 5.79
C LEU A 40 5.46 -15.24 5.03
N LYS A 41 5.75 -14.07 5.61
CA LYS A 41 5.51 -12.73 5.01
C LYS A 41 6.12 -12.48 3.63
N LYS A 42 7.16 -13.24 3.26
CA LYS A 42 7.83 -13.13 1.95
C LYS A 42 7.20 -14.02 0.88
N TRP A 43 6.32 -14.93 1.29
CA TRP A 43 5.63 -15.86 0.39
C TRP A 43 4.37 -15.19 -0.14
N THR A 44 3.88 -15.63 -1.29
CA THR A 44 2.55 -15.24 -1.75
C THR A 44 1.49 -15.83 -0.82
N PRO A 45 0.29 -15.23 -0.74
CA PRO A 45 -0.80 -15.81 0.05
C PRO A 45 -1.09 -17.27 -0.34
N GLN A 46 -1.05 -17.58 -1.63
CA GLN A 46 -1.24 -18.94 -2.14
C GLN A 46 -0.20 -19.90 -1.57
N GLN A 47 1.08 -19.54 -1.62
CA GLN A 47 2.16 -20.36 -1.08
C GLN A 47 2.02 -20.58 0.43
N ALA A 48 1.64 -19.53 1.19
CA ALA A 48 1.48 -19.62 2.63
C ALA A 48 0.29 -20.51 3.03
N ILE A 49 -0.85 -20.34 2.37
CA ILE A 49 -2.06 -21.14 2.60
C ILE A 49 -1.83 -22.59 2.17
N GLN A 50 -1.19 -22.81 1.02
CA GLN A 50 -0.83 -24.15 0.54
C GLN A 50 0.08 -24.86 1.54
N TYR A 51 1.12 -24.19 2.06
CA TYR A 51 1.99 -24.76 3.08
C TYR A 51 1.22 -25.19 4.33
N LEU A 52 0.38 -24.31 4.88
CA LEU A 52 -0.42 -24.65 6.07
C LEU A 52 -1.36 -25.84 5.82
N SER A 53 -1.97 -25.88 4.63
CA SER A 53 -2.85 -26.98 4.22
C SER A 53 -2.09 -28.31 4.07
N GLU A 54 -0.91 -28.30 3.44
CA GLU A 54 -0.07 -29.49 3.27
C GLU A 54 0.50 -30.02 4.59
N LYS A 55 0.77 -29.10 5.54
CA LYS A 55 1.32 -29.43 6.86
C LYS A 55 0.27 -29.73 7.93
N LYS A 56 -1.01 -29.58 7.59
CA LYS A 56 -2.15 -29.96 8.42
C LYS A 56 -2.09 -31.45 8.76
N GLY A 57 -2.17 -31.79 10.05
CA GLY A 57 -2.06 -33.16 10.54
C GLY A 57 -0.63 -33.73 10.55
N ILE A 58 0.37 -32.95 10.16
CA ILE A 58 1.80 -33.32 10.20
C ILE A 58 2.54 -32.43 11.20
N GLU A 59 2.69 -31.15 10.89
CA GLU A 59 3.33 -30.18 11.77
C GLU A 59 2.31 -29.47 12.67
N PHE A 60 1.09 -29.28 12.14
CA PHE A 60 0.00 -28.58 12.81
C PHE A 60 -1.14 -29.52 13.15
N ASP A 61 -1.80 -29.24 14.26
CA ASP A 61 -3.07 -29.86 14.60
C ASP A 61 -4.10 -29.68 13.48
N ALA A 62 -4.75 -30.77 13.09
CA ALA A 62 -5.62 -30.80 11.91
C ALA A 62 -6.84 -29.89 12.07
N ASP A 63 -7.52 -29.96 13.22
CA ASP A 63 -8.73 -29.21 13.49
C ASP A 63 -8.43 -27.71 13.63
N ILE A 64 -7.31 -27.39 14.29
CA ILE A 64 -6.90 -25.99 14.49
C ILE A 64 -6.48 -25.35 13.17
N ALA A 65 -5.68 -26.05 12.35
CA ALA A 65 -5.28 -25.54 11.04
C ALA A 65 -6.50 -25.39 10.11
N GLU A 66 -7.44 -26.34 10.12
CA GLU A 66 -8.71 -26.22 9.39
C GLU A 66 -9.50 -24.98 9.82
N ILE A 67 -9.70 -24.78 11.13
CA ILE A 67 -10.41 -23.60 11.65
C ILE A 67 -9.69 -22.31 11.25
N PHE A 68 -8.36 -22.28 11.31
CA PHE A 68 -7.57 -21.12 10.89
C PHE A 68 -7.80 -20.80 9.41
N LEU A 69 -7.69 -21.80 8.53
CA LEU A 69 -7.88 -21.65 7.08
C LEU A 69 -9.29 -21.17 6.72
N LYS A 70 -10.32 -21.59 7.47
CA LYS A 70 -11.71 -21.14 7.27
C LYS A 70 -11.99 -19.71 7.73
N ASN A 71 -11.19 -19.19 8.66
CA ASN A 71 -11.44 -17.89 9.29
C ASN A 71 -10.44 -16.80 8.86
N ILE A 72 -9.33 -17.19 8.22
CA ILE A 72 -8.38 -16.20 7.75
C ILE A 72 -8.93 -15.43 6.56
N ILE A 73 -8.85 -14.11 6.67
CA ILE A 73 -9.19 -13.20 5.58
C ILE A 73 -7.90 -12.87 4.83
N VAL A 74 -7.69 -13.55 3.71
CA VAL A 74 -6.54 -13.30 2.83
C VAL A 74 -6.76 -12.04 2.00
N TYR A 75 -7.99 -11.87 1.48
CA TYR A 75 -8.39 -10.74 0.66
C TYR A 75 -9.60 -10.06 1.31
N PRO A 76 -9.41 -8.98 2.08
CA PRO A 76 -10.53 -8.33 2.75
C PRO A 76 -11.54 -7.76 1.76
N GLU A 77 -12.82 -7.74 2.14
CA GLU A 77 -13.88 -7.13 1.35
C GLU A 77 -13.55 -5.67 1.01
N GLY A 78 -13.96 -5.24 -0.18
CA GLY A 78 -13.64 -3.92 -0.74
C GLY A 78 -12.23 -3.79 -1.31
N HIS A 79 -11.35 -4.78 -1.17
CA HIS A 79 -10.01 -4.71 -1.78
C HIS A 79 -10.05 -5.01 -3.27
N TYR A 80 -9.24 -4.28 -4.02
CA TYR A 80 -9.01 -4.56 -5.43
C TYR A 80 -8.01 -5.72 -5.57
N VAL A 81 -8.25 -6.57 -6.56
CA VAL A 81 -7.42 -7.72 -6.91
C VAL A 81 -7.20 -7.75 -8.42
N LYS A 82 -5.99 -8.13 -8.83
CA LYS A 82 -5.68 -8.37 -10.23
C LYS A 82 -5.72 -9.86 -10.50
N LEU A 83 -6.49 -10.27 -11.50
CA LEU A 83 -6.62 -11.66 -11.89
C LEU A 83 -5.52 -12.05 -12.90
N ASN A 84 -5.18 -13.32 -12.95
CA ASN A 84 -4.18 -13.86 -13.88
C ASN A 84 -4.55 -13.69 -15.37
N ASN A 85 -5.81 -13.40 -15.67
CA ASN A 85 -6.31 -13.07 -17.01
C ASN A 85 -6.23 -11.57 -17.35
N GLY A 86 -5.64 -10.75 -16.49
CA GLY A 86 -5.44 -9.31 -16.68
C GLY A 86 -6.60 -8.42 -16.23
N LYS A 87 -7.75 -8.98 -15.85
CA LYS A 87 -8.88 -8.20 -15.33
C LYS A 87 -8.63 -7.73 -13.89
N THR A 88 -9.20 -6.58 -13.54
CA THR A 88 -9.28 -6.09 -12.16
C THR A 88 -10.66 -6.40 -11.59
N ALA A 89 -10.72 -6.73 -10.30
CA ALA A 89 -11.97 -6.98 -9.59
C ALA A 89 -11.91 -6.44 -8.17
N ILE A 90 -13.07 -6.29 -7.53
CA ILE A 90 -13.21 -5.94 -6.11
C ILE A 90 -13.67 -7.19 -5.35
N VAL A 91 -13.08 -7.48 -4.20
CA VAL A 91 -13.57 -8.55 -3.34
C VAL A 91 -14.89 -8.14 -2.70
N VAL A 92 -15.95 -8.90 -2.95
CA VAL A 92 -17.31 -8.63 -2.42
C VAL A 92 -17.56 -9.45 -1.17
N LYS A 93 -17.10 -10.70 -1.16
CA LYS A 93 -17.35 -11.63 -0.06
C LYS A 93 -16.25 -12.68 0.04
N ASN A 94 -15.80 -12.97 1.26
CA ASN A 94 -14.86 -14.07 1.50
C ASN A 94 -15.58 -15.42 1.59
N ASN A 95 -14.96 -16.47 1.04
CA ASN A 95 -15.49 -17.82 1.10
C ASN A 95 -14.83 -18.61 2.23
N PRO A 96 -15.60 -19.17 3.18
CA PRO A 96 -15.04 -19.93 4.30
C PRO A 96 -14.48 -21.28 3.87
N ASP A 97 -14.93 -21.85 2.75
CA ASP A 97 -14.45 -23.16 2.26
C ASP A 97 -13.09 -23.06 1.55
N ASP A 98 -12.76 -21.89 0.98
CA ASP A 98 -11.44 -21.60 0.40
C ASP A 98 -11.14 -20.10 0.49
N CYS A 99 -10.27 -19.73 1.44
CA CYS A 99 -9.89 -18.34 1.68
C CYS A 99 -9.12 -17.69 0.50
N LEU A 100 -8.65 -18.46 -0.48
CA LEU A 100 -8.00 -17.95 -1.68
C LEU A 100 -8.97 -17.67 -2.83
N ARG A 101 -10.22 -18.12 -2.73
CA ARG A 101 -11.22 -18.01 -3.79
C ARG A 101 -12.45 -17.25 -3.33
N PRO A 102 -12.35 -15.93 -3.08
CA PRO A 102 -13.51 -15.12 -2.70
C PRO A 102 -14.51 -14.93 -3.85
N VAL A 103 -15.68 -14.38 -3.53
CA VAL A 103 -16.58 -13.76 -4.51
C VAL A 103 -16.06 -12.37 -4.85
N ILE A 104 -15.95 -12.09 -6.13
CA ILE A 104 -15.39 -10.86 -6.67
C ILE A 104 -16.36 -10.18 -7.64
N GLN A 105 -16.28 -8.87 -7.74
CA GLN A 105 -16.98 -8.05 -8.72
C GLN A 105 -15.96 -7.60 -9.77
N ILE A 106 -16.03 -8.16 -10.97
CA ILE A 106 -15.15 -7.78 -12.07
C ILE A 106 -15.44 -6.34 -12.48
N LEU A 107 -14.40 -5.54 -12.72
CA LEU A 107 -14.53 -4.18 -13.24
C LEU A 107 -14.53 -4.19 -14.78
N ASN A 108 -15.38 -3.33 -15.34
CA ASN A 108 -15.35 -3.01 -16.76
C ASN A 108 -14.16 -2.09 -17.08
N PRO A 109 -13.78 -1.91 -18.36
CA PRO A 109 -12.68 -1.02 -18.75
C PRO A 109 -12.87 0.46 -18.39
N ASP A 110 -14.12 0.88 -18.10
CA ASP A 110 -14.48 2.22 -17.63
C ASP A 110 -14.62 2.31 -16.11
N ASP A 111 -14.10 1.31 -15.38
CA ASP A 111 -14.15 1.12 -13.94
C ASP A 111 -15.57 0.98 -13.35
N SER A 112 -16.60 0.83 -14.19
CA SER A 112 -17.94 0.47 -13.73
C SER A 112 -17.98 -0.99 -13.25
N LEU A 113 -18.89 -1.29 -12.31
CA LEU A 113 -19.07 -2.64 -11.79
C LEU A 113 -19.67 -3.55 -12.89
N GLY A 114 -18.98 -4.63 -13.19
CA GLY A 114 -19.36 -5.62 -14.19
C GLY A 114 -20.08 -6.83 -13.60
N GLU A 115 -19.56 -8.03 -13.87
CA GLU A 115 -20.12 -9.31 -13.40
C GLU A 115 -19.61 -9.67 -11.99
N GLU A 116 -20.52 -10.14 -11.13
CA GLU A 116 -20.16 -10.79 -9.86
C GLU A 116 -19.85 -12.27 -10.13
N VAL A 117 -18.67 -12.70 -9.69
CA VAL A 117 -18.11 -14.02 -9.95
C VAL A 117 -17.70 -14.66 -8.63
N ASN A 118 -18.19 -15.87 -8.38
CA ASN A 118 -17.67 -16.70 -7.30
C ASN A 118 -16.48 -17.52 -7.80
N LEU A 119 -15.26 -17.23 -7.33
CA LEU A 119 -14.06 -17.94 -7.79
C LEU A 119 -14.02 -19.43 -7.40
N LEU A 120 -14.92 -19.88 -6.52
CA LEU A 120 -15.12 -21.30 -6.23
C LEU A 120 -15.83 -22.06 -7.36
N ASP A 121 -16.55 -21.37 -8.23
CA ASP A 121 -17.33 -22.02 -9.28
C ASP A 121 -16.40 -22.68 -10.32
N ILE A 122 -16.80 -23.85 -10.81
CA ILE A 122 -15.99 -24.71 -11.70
C ILE A 122 -15.54 -23.96 -12.97
N GLU A 123 -16.37 -23.05 -13.46
CA GLU A 123 -16.08 -22.23 -14.65
C GLU A 123 -14.86 -21.31 -14.43
N TYR A 124 -14.59 -20.88 -13.21
CA TYR A 124 -13.51 -19.97 -12.85
C TYR A 124 -12.34 -20.68 -12.14
N LYS A 125 -12.27 -22.02 -12.17
CA LYS A 125 -11.20 -22.80 -11.54
C LYS A 125 -9.78 -22.39 -11.96
N ASN A 126 -9.62 -21.90 -13.18
CA ASN A 126 -8.33 -21.46 -13.74
C ASN A 126 -8.07 -19.95 -13.53
N VAL A 127 -9.02 -19.21 -12.95
CA VAL A 127 -8.89 -17.77 -12.70
C VAL A 127 -8.43 -17.55 -11.27
N GLU A 128 -7.23 -17.02 -11.11
CA GLU A 128 -6.59 -16.83 -9.81
C GLU A 128 -6.29 -15.36 -9.55
N ILE A 129 -6.28 -14.97 -8.28
CA ILE A 129 -5.80 -13.66 -7.85
C ILE A 129 -4.28 -13.64 -7.96
N ALA A 130 -3.75 -12.97 -8.98
CA ALA A 130 -2.33 -12.90 -9.27
C ALA A 130 -1.59 -11.85 -8.43
N ASP A 131 -2.27 -10.76 -8.08
CA ASP A 131 -1.69 -9.70 -7.25
C ASP A 131 -2.77 -8.93 -6.49
N LYS A 132 -2.36 -8.19 -5.46
CA LYS A 132 -3.17 -7.12 -4.90
C LYS A 132 -3.37 -6.07 -5.99
N GLY A 133 -4.62 -5.86 -6.37
CA GLY A 133 -5.01 -4.81 -7.29
C GLY A 133 -5.08 -3.47 -6.55
N HIS A 134 -5.25 -2.40 -7.31
CA HIS A 134 -5.60 -1.08 -6.80
C HIS A 134 -6.55 -0.42 -7.78
N ASN A 135 -7.25 0.62 -7.30
CA ASN A 135 -8.00 1.54 -8.15
C ASN A 135 -7.42 2.95 -8.09
N PHE A 136 -6.12 3.05 -7.81
CA PHE A 136 -5.47 4.35 -7.78
C PHE A 136 -5.52 5.01 -9.15
N GLU A 137 -6.34 6.05 -9.26
CA GLU A 137 -6.41 6.96 -10.39
C GLU A 137 -5.45 8.15 -10.19
N TYR A 138 -5.16 8.50 -8.93
CA TYR A 138 -4.39 9.70 -8.57
C TYR A 138 -3.25 9.41 -7.58
N ILE A 139 -2.15 10.13 -7.77
CA ILE A 139 -1.22 10.46 -6.68
C ILE A 139 -1.70 11.76 -6.04
N VAL A 140 -1.73 11.84 -4.72
CA VAL A 140 -2.10 13.09 -4.02
C VAL A 140 -1.07 13.49 -2.99
N SER A 141 -0.84 14.80 -2.82
CA SER A 141 0.04 15.28 -1.74
C SER A 141 -0.53 14.91 -0.38
N ALA A 142 0.22 14.18 0.44
CA ALA A 142 -0.22 13.71 1.76
C ALA A 142 -0.69 14.85 2.68
N CYS A 143 -0.06 16.03 2.59
CA CYS A 143 -0.45 17.21 3.35
C CYS A 143 -1.85 17.76 3.01
N LEU A 144 -2.47 17.31 1.90
CA LEU A 144 -3.85 17.63 1.52
C LEU A 144 -4.86 16.70 2.20
N CYS A 145 -4.40 15.61 2.81
CA CYS A 145 -5.26 14.56 3.35
C CYS A 145 -5.18 14.45 4.88
N GLY A 146 -4.64 15.47 5.56
CA GLY A 146 -4.52 15.49 7.02
C GLY A 146 -3.20 14.98 7.58
N GLU A 147 -2.29 14.53 6.73
CA GLU A 147 -0.99 14.02 7.20
C GLU A 147 -0.06 15.14 7.64
N LYS A 148 0.61 14.95 8.78
CA LYS A 148 1.58 15.91 9.37
C LYS A 148 2.91 15.91 8.61
N THR A 149 2.87 16.33 7.34
CA THR A 149 4.01 16.23 6.41
C THR A 149 4.54 17.59 5.94
N ARG A 150 3.80 18.67 6.22
CA ARG A 150 4.25 20.05 5.96
C ARG A 150 5.52 20.38 6.73
N TYR A 151 6.31 21.31 6.21
CA TYR A 151 7.56 21.74 6.85
C TYR A 151 7.34 22.31 8.27
N ASP A 152 6.20 22.97 8.50
CA ASP A 152 5.79 23.55 9.77
C ASP A 152 5.06 22.57 10.71
N GLY A 153 4.87 21.32 10.28
CA GLY A 153 4.13 20.29 11.02
C GLY A 153 2.62 20.57 11.16
N LYS A 154 2.10 21.60 10.51
CA LYS A 154 0.66 21.90 10.54
C LYS A 154 -0.12 20.90 9.70
N VAL A 155 -1.34 20.64 10.14
CA VAL A 155 -2.30 19.78 9.45
C VAL A 155 -3.17 20.63 8.53
N PHE A 156 -3.39 20.14 7.33
CA PHE A 156 -4.31 20.70 6.36
C PHE A 156 -5.10 19.55 5.73
N VAL A 157 -6.37 19.79 5.41
CA VAL A 157 -7.26 18.80 4.79
C VAL A 157 -8.05 19.50 3.68
N ASN A 158 -8.05 18.88 2.50
CA ASN A 158 -8.99 19.16 1.43
C ASN A 158 -9.92 17.94 1.33
N ASP A 159 -11.18 18.10 1.72
CA ASP A 159 -12.14 16.98 1.84
C ASP A 159 -12.38 16.25 0.52
N LYS A 160 -12.35 16.97 -0.61
CA LYS A 160 -12.52 16.38 -1.94
C LYS A 160 -11.36 15.46 -2.29
N ILE A 161 -10.14 15.90 -2.04
CA ILE A 161 -8.91 15.12 -2.30
C ILE A 161 -8.82 13.95 -1.31
N LYS A 162 -9.12 14.19 -0.03
CA LYS A 162 -9.19 13.13 0.98
C LYS A 162 -10.23 12.07 0.61
N GLY A 163 -11.37 12.48 0.06
CA GLY A 163 -12.41 11.58 -0.42
C GLY A 163 -11.91 10.58 -1.47
N LEU A 164 -10.96 10.95 -2.34
CA LEU A 164 -10.33 10.01 -3.27
C LEU A 164 -9.54 8.92 -2.52
N VAL A 165 -8.81 9.30 -1.48
CA VAL A 165 -8.04 8.35 -0.66
C VAL A 165 -8.99 7.41 0.09
N ASP A 166 -10.04 7.95 0.69
CA ASP A 166 -11.05 7.18 1.44
C ASP A 166 -11.80 6.18 0.54
N GLN A 167 -11.95 6.49 -0.75
CA GLN A 167 -12.54 5.61 -1.77
C GLN A 167 -11.53 4.62 -2.39
N GLY A 168 -10.26 4.66 -1.99
CA GLY A 168 -9.19 3.84 -2.57
C GLY A 168 -8.76 4.27 -3.98
N LYS A 169 -9.18 5.47 -4.43
CA LYS A 169 -8.86 6.06 -5.74
C LYS A 169 -7.56 6.84 -5.78
N ALA A 170 -6.95 7.10 -4.65
CA ALA A 170 -5.70 7.86 -4.58
C ALA A 170 -4.69 7.26 -3.60
N ILE A 171 -3.41 7.37 -3.95
CA ILE A 171 -2.31 7.09 -3.04
C ILE A 171 -1.65 8.39 -2.59
N MET A 172 -1.44 8.52 -1.28
CA MET A 172 -0.79 9.68 -0.69
C MET A 172 0.73 9.59 -0.83
N VAL A 173 1.36 10.70 -1.20
CA VAL A 173 2.82 10.84 -1.23
C VAL A 173 3.28 12.14 -0.58
N CYS A 174 4.43 12.12 0.06
CA CYS A 174 5.17 13.33 0.41
C CYS A 174 6.60 13.19 -0.12
N PRO A 175 6.94 13.83 -1.25
CA PRO A 175 8.26 13.67 -1.86
C PRO A 175 9.38 14.09 -0.90
N GLU A 176 9.18 15.18 -0.16
CA GLU A 176 10.17 15.69 0.80
C GLU A 176 10.53 14.67 1.90
N LEU A 177 9.54 13.96 2.46
CA LEU A 177 9.79 12.93 3.46
C LEU A 177 10.33 11.64 2.83
N ALA A 178 9.83 11.26 1.65
CA ALA A 178 10.36 10.13 0.90
C ALA A 178 11.85 10.33 0.57
N GLY A 179 12.26 11.58 0.35
CA GLY A 179 13.64 12.03 0.17
C GLY A 179 14.46 12.15 1.46
N GLY A 180 13.90 11.80 2.62
CA GLY A 180 14.62 11.76 3.90
C GLY A 180 14.57 13.05 4.74
N LEU A 181 13.80 14.07 4.35
CA LEU A 181 13.61 15.23 5.22
C LEU A 181 12.69 14.88 6.41
N LYS A 182 12.80 15.68 7.48
CA LYS A 182 12.02 15.50 8.71
C LYS A 182 10.85 16.49 8.80
N VAL A 183 10.00 16.28 9.81
CA VAL A 183 8.96 17.23 10.24
C VAL A 183 9.21 17.57 11.72
N PRO A 184 9.30 18.85 12.11
CA PRO A 184 9.37 20.03 11.24
C PRO A 184 10.72 20.09 10.48
N ARG A 185 10.79 20.98 9.48
CA ARG A 185 12.02 21.31 8.74
C ARG A 185 11.99 22.78 8.33
N LEU A 186 13.17 23.33 8.01
CA LEU A 186 13.28 24.70 7.53
C LEU A 186 12.59 24.85 6.17
N PRO A 187 11.94 26.00 5.89
CA PRO A 187 11.41 26.31 4.57
C PRO A 187 12.50 26.18 3.52
N CYS A 188 12.15 25.60 2.37
CA CYS A 188 13.02 25.46 1.22
C CYS A 188 12.39 26.15 0.01
N GLU A 189 13.22 26.72 -0.86
CA GLU A 189 12.81 27.34 -2.12
C GLU A 189 13.78 26.91 -3.24
N ILE A 190 13.29 26.93 -4.48
CA ILE A 190 14.14 26.67 -5.65
C ILE A 190 14.89 27.95 -5.98
N ASN A 191 16.22 27.89 -6.03
CA ASN A 191 17.09 29.00 -6.41
C ASN A 191 18.17 28.48 -7.36
N ASN A 192 18.27 29.07 -8.56
CA ASN A 192 19.26 28.72 -9.59
C ASN A 192 19.38 27.21 -9.88
N GLY A 193 18.23 26.51 -9.95
CA GLY A 193 18.17 25.08 -10.25
C GLY A 193 18.49 24.15 -9.08
N ARG A 194 18.73 24.70 -7.88
CA ARG A 194 18.92 23.96 -6.63
C ARG A 194 17.76 24.20 -5.68
N VAL A 195 17.56 23.31 -4.72
CA VAL A 195 16.65 23.53 -3.59
C VAL A 195 17.48 23.84 -2.37
N VAL A 196 17.34 25.05 -1.85
CA VAL A 196 18.06 25.51 -0.66
C VAL A 196 17.06 25.85 0.43
N ASN A 197 17.46 25.69 1.69
CA ASN A 197 16.67 26.17 2.81
C ASN A 197 16.97 27.65 3.12
N ILE A 198 16.21 28.23 4.05
CA ILE A 198 16.37 29.64 4.47
C ILE A 198 17.76 29.96 5.08
N THR A 199 18.51 28.94 5.51
CA THR A 199 19.89 29.07 6.02
C THR A 199 20.94 28.77 4.94
N ALA A 200 20.52 28.66 3.67
CA ALA A 200 21.35 28.35 2.51
C ALA A 200 21.97 26.93 2.47
N ASP A 201 21.47 26.00 3.29
CA ASP A 201 21.86 24.59 3.14
C ASP A 201 21.21 24.00 1.89
N ASP A 202 22.01 23.29 1.10
CA ASP A 202 21.52 22.56 -0.06
C ASP A 202 20.72 21.32 0.38
N LYS A 203 19.51 21.19 -0.18
CA LYS A 203 18.57 20.07 0.02
C LYS A 203 18.18 19.41 -1.31
N THR A 204 18.88 19.76 -2.40
CA THR A 204 18.53 19.31 -3.76
C THR A 204 18.44 17.80 -3.85
N GLU A 205 19.40 17.05 -3.28
CA GLU A 205 19.39 15.58 -3.32
C GLU A 205 18.14 15.00 -2.66
N ASN A 206 17.72 15.52 -1.51
CA ASN A 206 16.50 15.05 -0.84
C ASN A 206 15.27 15.27 -1.73
N PHE A 207 15.15 16.44 -2.36
CA PHE A 207 14.00 16.75 -3.22
C PHE A 207 14.00 15.91 -4.51
N VAL A 208 15.17 15.66 -5.10
CA VAL A 208 15.33 14.83 -6.30
C VAL A 208 15.02 13.37 -6.00
N ASP A 209 15.59 12.80 -4.93
CA ASP A 209 15.33 11.42 -4.50
C ASP A 209 13.83 11.22 -4.19
N GLY A 210 13.23 12.17 -3.46
CA GLY A 210 11.80 12.21 -3.21
C GLY A 210 10.93 12.23 -4.47
N ALA A 211 11.34 12.99 -5.48
CA ALA A 211 10.67 13.04 -6.77
C ALA A 211 10.74 11.70 -7.51
N PHE A 212 11.91 11.05 -7.54
CA PHE A 212 12.08 9.73 -8.17
C PHE A 212 11.24 8.65 -7.48
N LYS A 213 11.24 8.59 -6.15
CA LYS A 213 10.38 7.66 -5.39
C LYS A 213 8.89 7.87 -5.65
N THR A 214 8.49 9.13 -5.86
CA THR A 214 7.11 9.46 -6.26
C THR A 214 6.81 8.95 -7.68
N LEU A 215 7.73 9.12 -8.62
CA LEU A 215 7.60 8.59 -9.97
C LEU A 215 7.56 7.06 -10.00
N GLU A 216 8.40 6.39 -9.20
CA GLU A 216 8.38 4.93 -9.05
C GLU A 216 7.02 4.45 -8.54
N THR A 217 6.44 5.15 -7.56
CA THR A 217 5.09 4.88 -7.07
C THR A 217 4.06 5.01 -8.19
N ALA A 218 4.14 6.08 -8.99
CA ALA A 218 3.25 6.28 -10.12
C ALA A 218 3.36 5.17 -11.15
N LYS A 219 4.59 4.78 -11.51
CA LYS A 219 4.85 3.70 -12.48
C LYS A 219 4.40 2.34 -11.96
N LYS A 220 4.68 2.04 -10.70
CA LYS A 220 4.31 0.78 -10.04
C LYS A 220 2.81 0.55 -10.08
N TYR A 221 2.03 1.59 -9.86
CA TYR A 221 0.57 1.53 -9.84
C TYR A 221 -0.06 2.08 -11.14
N GLU A 222 0.72 2.22 -12.21
CA GLU A 222 0.26 2.68 -13.53
C GLU A 222 -0.55 4.00 -13.53
N ILE A 223 -0.34 4.86 -12.53
CA ILE A 223 -1.09 6.10 -12.29
C ILE A 223 -0.67 7.18 -13.30
N LYS A 224 -1.66 7.87 -13.88
CA LYS A 224 -1.44 8.92 -14.90
C LYS A 224 -1.82 10.32 -14.46
N LYS A 225 -2.40 10.50 -13.28
CA LYS A 225 -2.79 11.81 -12.75
C LYS A 225 -2.25 12.05 -11.35
N ALA A 226 -1.93 13.30 -11.02
CA ALA A 226 -1.52 13.70 -9.69
C ALA A 226 -2.18 15.02 -9.28
N VAL A 227 -2.67 15.11 -8.04
CA VAL A 227 -3.16 16.35 -7.43
C VAL A 227 -2.18 16.80 -6.35
N LEU A 228 -1.44 17.86 -6.63
CA LEU A 228 -0.29 18.26 -5.81
C LEU A 228 -0.48 19.64 -5.19
N LYS A 229 0.12 19.83 -4.00
CA LYS A 229 0.03 21.09 -3.25
C LYS A 229 0.75 22.22 -4.00
N GLU A 230 0.02 23.26 -4.37
CA GLU A 230 0.53 24.44 -5.06
C GLU A 230 1.59 25.19 -4.23
N LYS A 231 2.46 25.95 -4.90
CA LYS A 231 3.51 26.82 -4.31
C LYS A 231 4.71 26.08 -3.70
N SER A 232 4.62 24.77 -3.48
CA SER A 232 5.72 23.97 -2.91
C SER A 232 6.92 23.85 -3.88
N PRO A 233 8.17 23.91 -3.39
CA PRO A 233 9.37 23.61 -4.21
C PRO A 233 9.43 22.15 -4.71
N SER A 234 8.62 21.25 -4.16
CA SER A 234 8.46 19.87 -4.66
C SER A 234 7.19 19.74 -5.52
N CYS A 235 6.06 20.16 -4.97
CA CYS A 235 4.72 19.82 -5.45
C CYS A 235 4.03 20.95 -6.27
N GLY A 236 4.58 22.17 -6.26
CA GLY A 236 4.00 23.31 -6.97
C GLY A 236 3.84 23.03 -8.47
N SER A 237 2.71 23.42 -9.05
CA SER A 237 2.30 23.04 -10.41
C SER A 237 2.21 24.22 -11.37
N LYS A 238 1.88 25.40 -10.86
CA LYS A 238 1.78 26.66 -11.61
C LYS A 238 2.73 27.71 -11.08
N TYR A 239 2.87 27.77 -9.76
CA TYR A 239 3.68 28.76 -9.07
C TYR A 239 4.58 28.11 -8.03
N ILE A 240 5.73 28.73 -7.82
CA ILE A 240 6.65 28.44 -6.72
C ILE A 240 7.13 29.77 -6.12
N TYR A 241 7.68 29.73 -4.92
CA TYR A 241 8.37 30.89 -4.37
C TYR A 241 9.64 31.22 -5.18
N ASP A 242 10.01 32.49 -5.19
CA ASP A 242 11.04 33.05 -6.06
C ASP A 242 12.49 32.76 -5.67
N GLY A 243 12.72 32.06 -4.54
CA GLY A 243 14.05 31.71 -4.06
C GLY A 243 14.68 32.76 -3.15
N THR A 244 13.95 33.84 -2.83
CA THR A 244 14.41 34.95 -1.97
C THR A 244 13.89 34.85 -0.54
N PHE A 245 13.00 33.89 -0.23
CA PHE A 245 12.32 33.77 1.07
C PHE A 245 11.48 35.00 1.47
N THR A 246 11.10 35.85 0.50
CA THR A 246 10.23 37.01 0.71
C THR A 246 8.74 36.69 0.59
N LYS A 247 8.41 35.42 0.30
CA LYS A 247 7.06 34.92 -0.04
C LYS A 247 6.52 35.42 -1.38
N SER A 248 7.36 36.03 -2.20
CA SER A 248 7.02 36.39 -3.58
C SER A 248 6.90 35.12 -4.42
N LEU A 249 5.93 35.11 -5.34
CA LEU A 249 5.65 33.96 -6.21
C LEU A 249 6.06 34.27 -7.64
N ILE A 250 6.62 33.27 -8.32
CA ILE A 250 6.93 33.30 -9.74
C ILE A 250 6.27 32.12 -10.43
N GLN A 251 6.04 32.25 -11.74
CA GLN A 251 5.59 31.12 -12.54
C GLN A 251 6.69 30.06 -12.58
N GLY A 252 6.33 28.83 -12.21
CA GLY A 252 7.31 27.76 -12.07
C GLY A 252 6.70 26.47 -11.55
N GLN A 253 7.53 25.44 -11.42
CA GLN A 253 7.10 24.12 -11.02
C GLN A 253 8.08 23.56 -9.99
N GLY A 254 7.55 22.83 -9.02
CA GLY A 254 8.37 22.05 -8.10
C GLY A 254 9.05 20.87 -8.81
N ILE A 255 10.10 20.34 -8.17
CA ILE A 255 10.93 19.27 -8.76
C ILE A 255 10.10 18.01 -9.08
N THR A 256 9.21 17.62 -8.17
CA THR A 256 8.36 16.44 -8.36
C THR A 256 7.37 16.66 -9.50
N THR A 257 6.68 17.80 -9.53
CA THR A 257 5.76 18.15 -10.62
C THR A 257 6.44 18.11 -11.98
N ARG A 258 7.63 18.70 -12.09
CA ARG A 258 8.40 18.69 -13.33
C ARG A 258 8.73 17.26 -13.79
N LEU A 259 9.21 16.42 -12.87
CA LEU A 259 9.57 15.04 -13.18
C LEU A 259 8.36 14.19 -13.62
N LEU A 260 7.22 14.34 -12.94
CA LEU A 260 5.98 13.64 -13.31
C LEU A 260 5.50 14.04 -14.70
N ARG A 261 5.46 15.34 -15.00
CA ARG A 261 5.07 15.84 -16.33
C ARG A 261 5.97 15.33 -17.44
N LEU A 262 7.29 15.27 -17.22
CA LEU A 262 8.25 14.69 -18.16
C LEU A 262 8.02 13.19 -18.42
N ASN A 263 7.30 12.49 -17.56
CA ASN A 263 6.95 11.08 -17.69
C ASN A 263 5.47 10.87 -18.08
N ASN A 264 4.84 11.88 -18.71
CA ASN A 264 3.45 11.85 -19.18
C ASN A 264 2.42 11.58 -18.05
N ILE A 265 2.69 12.11 -16.86
CA ILE A 265 1.73 12.13 -15.76
C ILE A 265 1.17 13.56 -15.66
N GLU A 266 -0.15 13.67 -15.78
CA GLU A 266 -0.86 14.93 -15.63
C GLU A 266 -0.76 15.40 -14.17
N VAL A 267 -0.43 16.68 -13.95
CA VAL A 267 -0.33 17.26 -12.60
C VAL A 267 -1.28 18.45 -12.49
N ILE A 268 -2.25 18.34 -11.59
CA ILE A 268 -3.30 19.29 -11.27
C ILE A 268 -2.99 19.94 -9.91
N SER A 269 -3.20 21.24 -9.81
CA SER A 269 -3.07 21.97 -8.55
C SER A 269 -4.19 21.61 -7.59
N ASP A 270 -3.93 21.58 -6.28
CA ASP A 270 -5.00 21.51 -5.28
C ASP A 270 -5.96 22.71 -5.32
N GLU A 271 -5.53 23.83 -5.91
CA GLU A 271 -6.34 25.04 -6.08
C GLU A 271 -7.30 24.95 -7.29
N ASP A 272 -7.07 24.03 -8.23
CA ASP A 272 -7.88 23.86 -9.44
C ASP A 272 -8.69 22.55 -9.47
N PHE A 273 -8.47 21.66 -8.50
CA PHE A 273 -9.01 20.31 -8.51
C PHE A 273 -10.48 20.24 -8.07
#